data_AF-A0A969B2V0-F1
#
_entry.id   AF-A0A969B2V0-F1
#
_cell.length_a   1.000
_cell.length_b   1.000
_cell.length_c   1.000
_cell.angle_alpha   90.00
_cell.angle_beta   90.00
_cell.angle_gamma   90.00
#
_symmetry.space_group_name_H-M   'P 1'
#
loop_
_entity.id
_entity.type
_entity.pdbx_description
1 polymer ?
#
loop_
_entity_poly.entity_id
_entity_poly.type
_entity_poly.pdbx_seq_one_letter_code
_entity_poly.pdbx_strand_id
1 'polypeptide(L)'
;MHRRKFIQKTALAGVGLPLLQNVLENKTYPVSEVIDLRDKLEVKQLTTGLQQHWFGYYDKQQVDATGRYALGNQVDVFFRSPTPRDNLQVGLIDLENNNQWTPIGKSSAWGWQQGCMLQWLPGLDGPGSSEEIVWNARMEDSFVSIIFNIKTGQKRILPKPIYNLSPDGQTGFGIDFARLQFFRPGYGYATRSGWTNNKSVPEKAPKDTGIYRIDLHSGRHELILSYADLAKLDRPLGSVADNYHWVNHLLVNPKGNRLVFLNRSRPYPTPEDYRKGTGKDLQGDDLYMTRAITVGTDGSDLCTQRFGPVLALHLEGQ
;
A
#
# COMPACT_ATOMS: atom_id res chain seq x y z
N MET A 1 1.01 -30.07 -3.56
CA MET A 1 1.93 -28.99 -3.16
C MET A 1 1.29 -28.19 -2.03
N HIS A 2 1.74 -28.40 -0.78
CA HIS A 2 1.04 -27.89 0.41
C HIS A 2 1.26 -26.37 0.60
N ARG A 3 0.17 -25.58 0.49
CA ARG A 3 0.09 -24.12 0.72
C ARG A 3 0.64 -23.61 2.07
N ARG A 4 1.04 -24.50 2.99
CA ARG A 4 1.43 -24.17 4.38
C ARG A 4 2.87 -23.67 4.55
N LYS A 5 3.78 -23.86 3.58
CA LYS A 5 5.20 -23.44 3.74
C LYS A 5 5.49 -21.96 3.47
N PHE A 6 4.53 -21.18 2.95
CA PHE A 6 4.78 -19.77 2.58
C PHE A 6 4.74 -18.79 3.77
N ILE A 7 3.98 -19.09 4.83
CA ILE A 7 3.80 -18.19 5.99
C ILE A 7 5.03 -18.17 6.92
N GLN A 8 5.97 -19.11 6.79
CA GLN A 8 7.10 -19.24 7.71
C GLN A 8 8.19 -18.16 7.58
N LYS A 9 8.15 -17.27 6.57
CA LYS A 9 9.26 -16.32 6.32
C LYS A 9 8.97 -14.83 6.63
N THR A 10 7.80 -14.45 7.11
CA THR A 10 7.41 -13.02 7.21
C THR A 10 7.35 -12.45 8.63
N ALA A 11 7.71 -13.21 9.67
CA ALA A 11 7.52 -12.78 11.07
C ALA A 11 8.69 -11.97 11.69
N LEU A 12 9.56 -11.33 10.90
CA LEU A 12 10.73 -10.61 11.39
C LEU A 12 10.81 -9.18 10.81
N ALA A 13 9.92 -8.29 11.25
CA ALA A 13 10.15 -6.83 11.19
C ALA A 13 9.03 -6.10 11.93
N GLY A 14 9.10 -6.05 13.26
CA GLY A 14 8.04 -5.41 14.02
C GLY A 14 8.30 -5.23 15.51
N VAL A 15 9.48 -4.73 15.93
CA VAL A 15 9.61 -4.04 17.23
C VAL A 15 10.70 -2.97 17.10
N GLY A 16 10.31 -1.70 17.23
CA GLY A 16 11.23 -0.58 17.34
C GLY A 16 11.52 -0.22 18.81
N LEU A 17 12.71 0.38 19.01
CA LEU A 17 13.02 1.39 20.03
C LEU A 17 13.67 1.08 21.41
N PRO A 18 14.23 -0.10 21.71
CA PRO A 18 15.30 -0.18 22.72
C PRO A 18 16.69 -0.57 22.17
N LEU A 19 16.84 -0.73 20.85
CA LEU A 19 18.03 -1.39 20.28
C LEU A 19 19.29 -0.52 20.17
N LEU A 20 19.20 0.80 20.30
CA LEU A 20 20.36 1.67 20.05
C LEU A 20 21.37 1.71 21.21
N GLN A 21 20.95 1.41 22.44
CA GLN A 21 21.86 1.34 23.59
C GLN A 21 22.46 -0.08 23.79
N ASN A 22 21.77 -1.11 23.29
CA ASN A 22 22.09 -2.51 23.58
C ASN A 22 23.02 -3.18 22.54
N VAL A 23 23.19 -2.59 21.35
CA VAL A 23 24.18 -3.07 20.35
C VAL A 23 25.61 -2.86 20.84
N LEU A 24 25.85 -1.95 21.79
CA LEU A 24 27.17 -1.70 22.37
C LEU A 24 27.56 -2.71 23.48
N GLU A 25 26.62 -3.49 24.01
CA GLU A 25 26.87 -4.35 25.20
C GLU A 25 27.07 -5.85 24.91
N ASN A 26 27.04 -6.30 23.65
CA ASN A 26 27.28 -7.72 23.29
C ASN A 26 26.46 -8.74 24.12
N LYS A 27 25.28 -8.35 24.61
CA LYS A 27 24.37 -9.26 25.30
C LYS A 27 23.58 -10.06 24.27
N THR A 28 23.91 -11.34 24.12
CA THR A 28 23.10 -12.33 23.44
C THR A 28 21.85 -12.60 24.27
N TYR A 29 20.69 -12.14 23.80
CA TYR A 29 19.42 -12.60 24.36
C TYR A 29 19.14 -14.02 23.84
N PRO A 30 18.62 -14.93 24.68
CA PRO A 30 18.08 -16.18 24.19
C PRO A 30 16.99 -15.84 23.17
N VAL A 31 17.05 -16.49 22.00
CA VAL A 31 15.94 -16.46 21.04
C VAL A 31 14.71 -16.91 21.81
N SER A 32 13.79 -15.98 22.06
CA SER A 32 12.52 -16.28 22.72
C SER A 32 11.90 -17.48 22.01
N GLU A 33 11.49 -18.51 22.75
CA GLU A 33 10.77 -19.65 22.18
C GLU A 33 9.73 -19.14 21.19
N VAL A 34 9.80 -19.61 19.94
CA VAL A 34 8.78 -19.30 18.95
C VAL A 34 7.49 -19.96 19.44
N ILE A 35 6.65 -19.18 20.12
CA ILE A 35 5.36 -19.68 20.59
C ILE A 35 4.51 -19.99 19.35
N ASP A 36 4.30 -21.28 19.09
CA ASP A 36 3.39 -21.70 18.04
C ASP A 36 1.95 -21.45 18.49
N LEU A 37 1.40 -20.31 18.07
CA LEU A 37 0.03 -19.90 18.40
C LEU A 37 -1.03 -20.60 17.52
N ARG A 38 -0.63 -21.41 16.54
CA ARG A 38 -1.57 -22.02 15.57
C ARG A 38 -2.62 -22.90 16.23
N ASP A 39 -2.25 -23.61 17.29
CA ASP A 39 -3.17 -24.47 18.03
C ASP A 39 -3.87 -23.73 19.19
N LYS A 40 -3.49 -22.47 19.44
CA LYS A 40 -4.04 -21.62 20.52
C LYS A 40 -5.03 -20.56 20.03
N LEU A 41 -5.13 -20.36 18.72
CA LEU A 41 -6.02 -19.38 18.10
C LEU A 41 -7.12 -20.11 17.33
N GLU A 42 -8.36 -19.74 17.60
CA GLU A 42 -9.49 -20.22 16.81
C GLU A 42 -9.48 -19.56 15.43
N VAL A 43 -9.50 -20.37 14.37
CA VAL A 43 -9.63 -19.89 12.99
C VAL A 43 -11.09 -20.03 12.56
N LYS A 44 -11.79 -18.90 12.44
CA LYS A 44 -13.17 -18.85 11.97
C LYS A 44 -13.26 -18.41 10.51
N GLN A 45 -13.98 -19.17 9.69
CA GLN A 45 -14.31 -18.77 8.33
C GLN A 45 -15.44 -17.72 8.36
N LEU A 46 -15.21 -16.56 7.73
CA LEU A 46 -16.20 -15.47 7.69
C LEU A 46 -17.18 -15.57 6.52
N THR A 47 -16.72 -16.01 5.35
CA THR A 47 -17.54 -16.03 4.12
C THR A 47 -17.59 -17.43 3.50
N THR A 48 -18.70 -17.80 2.88
CA THR A 48 -18.90 -19.06 2.16
C THR A 48 -19.28 -18.82 0.70
N GLY A 49 -19.36 -19.89 -0.12
CA GLY A 49 -19.71 -19.81 -1.53
C GLY A 49 -18.52 -19.81 -2.49
N LEU A 50 -18.79 -19.62 -3.78
CA LEU A 50 -17.80 -19.71 -4.86
C LEU A 50 -16.96 -18.43 -5.01
N GLN A 51 -17.50 -17.30 -4.54
CA GLN A 51 -16.86 -15.99 -4.64
C GLN A 51 -15.67 -15.88 -3.69
N GLN A 52 -14.61 -15.20 -4.14
CA GLN A 52 -13.40 -15.00 -3.36
C GLN A 52 -13.46 -13.70 -2.59
N HIS A 53 -13.18 -13.76 -1.29
CA HIS A 53 -13.19 -12.60 -0.41
C HIS A 53 -11.82 -12.35 0.18
N TRP A 54 -11.41 -11.08 0.22
CA TRP A 54 -10.19 -10.64 0.88
C TRP A 54 -10.28 -9.15 1.22
N PHE A 55 -9.51 -8.69 2.20
CA PHE A 55 -9.55 -7.30 2.62
C PHE A 55 -8.57 -6.39 1.86
N GLY A 56 -7.33 -6.84 1.67
CA GLY A 56 -6.29 -6.07 1.00
C GLY A 56 -5.09 -5.82 1.90
N TYR A 57 -4.61 -4.59 1.92
CA TYR A 57 -3.33 -4.24 2.56
C TYR A 57 -3.39 -4.38 4.08
N TYR A 58 -2.35 -5.00 4.65
CA TYR A 58 -2.27 -5.44 6.05
C TYR A 58 -2.20 -4.30 7.08
N ASP A 59 -1.91 -3.08 6.64
CA ASP A 59 -1.73 -1.90 7.49
C ASP A 59 -3.05 -1.11 7.68
N LYS A 60 -4.15 -1.59 7.10
CA LYS A 60 -5.49 -1.02 7.26
C LYS A 60 -6.27 -1.82 8.28
N GLN A 61 -7.13 -1.13 9.04
CA GLN A 61 -8.03 -1.80 9.96
C GLN A 61 -9.20 -2.39 9.18
N GLN A 62 -9.35 -3.72 9.28
CA GLN A 62 -10.43 -4.44 8.62
C GLN A 62 -11.75 -4.28 9.37
N VAL A 63 -11.70 -4.33 10.71
CA VAL A 63 -12.87 -4.31 11.57
C VAL A 63 -13.07 -2.89 12.12
N ASP A 64 -14.32 -2.47 12.25
CA ASP A 64 -14.68 -1.21 12.87
C ASP A 64 -14.36 -1.19 14.38
N ALA A 65 -14.45 -0.01 14.99
CA ALA A 65 -14.11 0.16 16.40
C ALA A 65 -15.06 -0.59 17.35
N THR A 66 -16.27 -0.94 16.91
CA THR A 66 -17.21 -1.73 17.73
C THR A 66 -16.96 -3.23 17.64
N GLY A 67 -16.15 -3.70 16.67
CA GLY A 67 -15.93 -5.12 16.45
C GLY A 67 -17.05 -5.83 15.68
N ARG A 68 -18.02 -5.10 15.13
CA ARG A 68 -19.21 -5.68 14.49
C ARG A 68 -19.03 -5.86 13.00
N TYR A 69 -18.47 -4.87 12.31
CA TYR A 69 -18.40 -4.86 10.85
C TYR A 69 -16.97 -5.06 10.38
N ALA A 70 -16.74 -6.14 9.64
CA ALA A 70 -15.49 -6.35 8.90
C ALA A 70 -15.65 -5.95 7.44
N LEU A 71 -14.70 -5.18 6.91
CA LEU A 71 -14.65 -4.82 5.50
C LEU A 71 -14.10 -5.96 4.64
N GLY A 72 -14.56 -6.04 3.40
CA GLY A 72 -14.06 -6.98 2.43
C GLY A 72 -14.24 -6.53 0.99
N ASN A 73 -13.41 -7.08 0.11
CA ASN A 73 -13.63 -7.10 -1.32
C ASN A 73 -14.12 -8.49 -1.72
N GLN A 74 -14.95 -8.55 -2.77
CA GLN A 74 -15.42 -9.79 -3.38
C GLN A 74 -15.16 -9.75 -4.89
N VAL A 75 -14.64 -10.86 -5.43
CA VAL A 75 -14.45 -11.08 -6.87
C VAL A 75 -14.81 -12.51 -7.24
N ASP A 76 -15.16 -12.69 -8.52
CA ASP A 76 -15.11 -14.00 -9.15
C ASP A 76 -13.65 -14.52 -9.15
N VAL A 77 -13.47 -15.84 -9.26
CA VAL A 77 -12.13 -16.43 -9.26
C VAL A 77 -11.34 -15.96 -10.48
N PHE A 78 -10.26 -15.20 -10.26
CA PHE A 78 -9.32 -14.80 -11.31
C PHE A 78 -7.90 -15.30 -10.98
N PHE A 79 -7.27 -16.03 -11.90
CA PHE A 79 -5.85 -16.43 -11.81
C PHE A 79 -4.94 -15.54 -12.67
N ARG A 80 -5.24 -14.23 -12.69
CA ARG A 80 -4.52 -13.23 -13.50
C ARG A 80 -4.52 -11.86 -12.82
N SER A 81 -3.71 -10.95 -13.34
CA SER A 81 -3.78 -9.53 -12.94
C SER A 81 -5.11 -8.91 -13.39
N PRO A 82 -5.64 -7.92 -12.63
CA PRO A 82 -6.82 -7.18 -13.04
C PRO A 82 -6.54 -6.29 -14.25
N THR A 83 -7.55 -6.14 -15.08
CA THR A 83 -7.60 -5.23 -16.23
C THR A 83 -8.56 -4.08 -15.90
N PRO A 84 -8.56 -2.98 -16.68
CA PRO A 84 -9.49 -1.88 -16.47
C PRO A 84 -10.98 -2.25 -16.65
N ARG A 85 -11.28 -3.45 -17.16
CA ARG A 85 -12.65 -3.96 -17.32
C ARG A 85 -13.13 -4.78 -16.11
N ASP A 86 -12.21 -5.21 -15.27
CA ASP A 86 -12.55 -6.04 -14.10
C ASP A 86 -13.00 -5.16 -12.94
N ASN A 87 -14.04 -5.63 -12.24
CA ASN A 87 -14.59 -4.97 -11.07
C ASN A 87 -14.51 -5.92 -9.88
N LEU A 88 -14.22 -5.35 -8.70
CA LEU A 88 -14.51 -5.99 -7.43
C LEU A 88 -15.79 -5.39 -6.84
N GLN A 89 -16.46 -6.15 -5.98
CA GLN A 89 -17.47 -5.61 -5.07
C GLN A 89 -16.80 -5.24 -3.74
N VAL A 90 -17.25 -4.14 -3.16
CA VAL A 90 -16.92 -3.71 -1.79
C VAL A 90 -18.12 -4.06 -0.92
N GLY A 91 -17.87 -4.56 0.29
CA GLY A 91 -18.94 -4.94 1.21
C GLY A 91 -18.51 -5.03 2.66
N LEU A 92 -19.53 -5.24 3.50
CA LEU A 92 -19.45 -5.44 4.94
C LEU A 92 -19.77 -6.89 5.26
N ILE A 93 -19.09 -7.43 6.27
CA ILE A 93 -19.42 -8.69 6.92
C ILE A 93 -19.89 -8.32 8.33
N ASP A 94 -21.17 -8.58 8.63
CA ASP A 94 -21.72 -8.38 9.98
C ASP A 94 -21.39 -9.58 10.87
N LEU A 95 -20.36 -9.42 11.71
CA LEU A 95 -19.81 -10.45 12.59
C LEU A 95 -20.78 -10.85 13.71
N GLU A 96 -21.74 -9.99 14.03
CA GLU A 96 -22.79 -10.25 15.02
C GLU A 96 -24.05 -10.87 14.39
N ASN A 97 -24.21 -10.77 13.06
CA ASN A 97 -25.33 -11.36 12.33
C ASN A 97 -24.86 -12.49 11.40
N ASN A 98 -24.38 -13.59 11.99
CA ASN A 98 -23.98 -14.81 11.27
C ASN A 98 -23.00 -14.56 10.11
N ASN A 99 -22.08 -13.59 10.25
CA ASN A 99 -21.14 -13.18 9.22
C ASN A 99 -21.82 -12.80 7.89
N GLN A 100 -23.01 -12.18 7.93
CA GLN A 100 -23.75 -11.81 6.73
C GLN A 100 -22.95 -10.82 5.86
N TRP A 101 -22.74 -11.19 4.59
CA TRP A 101 -22.14 -10.31 3.59
C TRP A 101 -23.19 -9.35 3.00
N THR A 102 -22.88 -8.05 3.03
CA THR A 102 -23.69 -7.00 2.40
C THR A 102 -22.84 -6.23 1.39
N PRO A 103 -23.12 -6.32 0.08
CA PRO A 103 -22.44 -5.51 -0.93
C PRO A 103 -22.93 -4.07 -0.88
N ILE A 104 -22.00 -3.11 -0.89
CA ILE A 104 -22.29 -1.66 -0.75
C ILE A 104 -21.75 -0.82 -1.91
N GLY A 105 -20.81 -1.37 -2.68
CA GLY A 105 -20.16 -0.66 -3.77
C GLY A 105 -19.41 -1.58 -4.72
N LYS A 106 -18.83 -0.97 -5.75
CA LYS A 106 -17.93 -1.63 -6.69
C LYS A 106 -16.71 -0.76 -6.92
N SER A 107 -15.61 -1.38 -7.37
CA SER A 107 -14.42 -0.68 -7.82
C SER A 107 -13.77 -1.36 -9.02
N SER A 108 -13.40 -0.56 -10.02
CA SER A 108 -12.52 -0.93 -11.14
C SER A 108 -11.11 -0.33 -10.99
N ALA A 109 -10.76 0.12 -9.78
CA ALA A 109 -9.45 0.63 -9.41
C ALA A 109 -8.90 -0.24 -8.27
N TRP A 110 -8.33 -1.39 -8.64
CA TRP A 110 -7.87 -2.37 -7.66
C TRP A 110 -6.67 -3.20 -8.11
N GLY A 111 -5.98 -3.79 -7.14
CA GLY A 111 -4.90 -4.77 -7.30
C GLY A 111 -4.98 -5.84 -6.22
N TRP A 112 -4.31 -6.98 -6.42
CA TRP A 112 -4.38 -8.11 -5.48
C TRP A 112 -3.79 -7.81 -4.10
N GLN A 113 -2.70 -7.05 -4.06
CA GLN A 113 -2.03 -6.72 -2.81
C GLN A 113 -2.82 -5.67 -2.02
N GLN A 114 -3.25 -4.62 -2.70
CA GLN A 114 -3.81 -3.42 -2.07
C GLN A 114 -5.34 -3.39 -2.04
N GLY A 115 -6.02 -4.30 -2.76
CA GLY A 115 -7.45 -4.17 -3.04
C GLY A 115 -7.70 -2.83 -3.74
N CYS A 116 -8.75 -2.13 -3.32
CA CYS A 116 -9.05 -0.76 -3.72
C CYS A 116 -8.69 0.27 -2.62
N MET A 117 -7.70 -0.03 -1.76
CA MET A 117 -7.38 0.77 -0.57
C MET A 117 -8.58 0.99 0.36
N LEU A 118 -9.44 -0.03 0.47
CA LEU A 118 -10.60 -0.05 1.34
C LEU A 118 -10.19 0.11 2.80
N GLN A 119 -10.76 1.10 3.50
CA GLN A 119 -10.46 1.36 4.90
C GLN A 119 -11.58 2.19 5.56
N TRP A 120 -11.73 2.04 6.87
CA TRP A 120 -12.60 2.91 7.67
C TRP A 120 -12.01 4.32 7.76
N LEU A 121 -12.87 5.34 7.78
CA LEU A 121 -12.44 6.68 8.19
C LEU A 121 -12.20 6.70 9.71
N PRO A 122 -11.13 7.36 10.18
CA PRO A 122 -11.00 7.68 11.60
C PRO A 122 -12.13 8.60 12.07
N GLY A 123 -12.67 8.32 13.24
CA GLY A 123 -13.57 9.23 13.95
C GLY A 123 -12.90 9.80 15.20
N LEU A 124 -13.67 10.55 15.99
CA LEU A 124 -13.18 11.24 17.20
C LEU A 124 -12.62 10.28 18.26
N ASP A 125 -13.14 9.04 18.32
CA ASP A 125 -12.75 8.03 19.29
C ASP A 125 -11.69 7.05 18.73
N GLY A 126 -11.15 7.35 17.55
CA GLY A 126 -10.05 6.62 16.91
C GLY A 126 -10.39 6.06 15.52
N PRO A 127 -9.41 5.36 14.90
CA PRO A 127 -9.62 4.68 13.62
C PRO A 127 -10.80 3.70 13.68
N GLY A 128 -11.67 3.72 12.67
CA GLY A 128 -12.83 2.81 12.65
C GLY A 128 -14.00 3.23 13.53
N SER A 129 -13.92 4.35 14.26
CA SER A 129 -15.03 4.86 15.07
C SER A 129 -16.04 5.68 14.28
N SER A 130 -15.73 6.03 13.02
CA SER A 130 -16.71 6.64 12.13
C SER A 130 -17.62 5.59 11.49
N GLU A 131 -18.84 5.99 11.13
CA GLU A 131 -19.73 5.19 10.29
C GLU A 131 -19.39 5.33 8.79
N GLU A 132 -18.24 5.93 8.46
CA GLU A 132 -17.80 6.17 7.10
C GLU A 132 -16.64 5.25 6.72
N ILE A 133 -16.66 4.82 5.46
CA ILE A 133 -15.57 4.07 4.84
C ILE A 133 -15.15 4.76 3.55
N VAL A 134 -13.94 4.48 3.10
CA VAL A 134 -13.44 4.95 1.81
C VAL A 134 -12.83 3.82 1.01
N TRP A 135 -13.04 3.88 -0.31
CA TRP A 135 -12.29 3.07 -1.27
C TRP A 135 -12.02 3.85 -2.54
N ASN A 136 -11.00 3.43 -3.27
CA ASN A 136 -10.69 3.98 -4.58
C ASN A 136 -11.54 3.33 -5.66
N ALA A 137 -11.96 4.14 -6.63
CA ALA A 137 -12.70 3.70 -7.80
C ALA A 137 -12.13 4.41 -9.04
N ARG A 138 -12.72 4.09 -10.20
CA ARG A 138 -12.46 4.80 -11.45
C ARG A 138 -13.74 5.46 -11.92
N MET A 139 -13.62 6.71 -12.33
CA MET A 139 -14.64 7.40 -13.11
C MET A 139 -13.99 7.84 -14.42
N GLU A 140 -14.55 7.36 -15.52
CA GLU A 140 -13.98 7.53 -16.86
C GLU A 140 -12.52 7.02 -16.91
N ASP A 141 -11.56 7.91 -17.15
CA ASP A 141 -10.14 7.59 -17.20
C ASP A 141 -9.36 8.03 -15.96
N SER A 142 -10.04 8.63 -14.98
CA SER A 142 -9.46 9.10 -13.72
C SER A 142 -9.73 8.16 -12.56
N PHE A 143 -8.78 8.09 -11.63
CA PHE A 143 -8.99 7.46 -10.34
C PHE A 143 -9.57 8.46 -9.35
N VAL A 144 -10.54 8.00 -8.57
CA VAL A 144 -11.25 8.78 -7.55
C VAL A 144 -11.31 7.98 -6.25
N SER A 145 -11.75 8.60 -5.16
CA SER A 145 -12.17 7.85 -3.98
C SER A 145 -13.65 8.09 -3.68
N ILE A 146 -14.34 7.06 -3.22
CA ILE A 146 -15.74 7.11 -2.79
C ILE A 146 -15.74 6.97 -1.27
N ILE A 147 -16.31 7.94 -0.58
CA ILE A 147 -16.62 7.84 0.84
C ILE A 147 -18.10 7.49 0.98
N PHE A 148 -18.39 6.53 1.84
CA PHE A 148 -19.73 5.97 2.03
C PHE A 148 -20.05 5.87 3.51
N ASN A 149 -21.22 6.36 3.91
CA ASN A 149 -21.73 6.15 5.26
C ASN A 149 -22.56 4.86 5.31
N ILE A 150 -22.16 3.92 6.17
CA ILE A 150 -22.73 2.56 6.22
C ILE A 150 -24.16 2.51 6.79
N LYS A 151 -24.60 3.53 7.53
CA LYS A 151 -25.95 3.59 8.10
C LYS A 151 -26.95 4.26 7.18
N THR A 152 -26.55 5.38 6.57
CA THR A 152 -27.44 6.22 5.74
C THR A 152 -27.39 5.83 4.27
N GLY A 153 -26.33 5.14 3.83
CA GLY A 153 -26.09 4.83 2.43
C GLY A 153 -25.60 6.02 1.59
N GLN A 154 -25.36 7.18 2.20
CA GLN A 154 -24.90 8.38 1.49
C GLN A 154 -23.49 8.19 0.93
N LYS A 155 -23.24 8.75 -0.26
CA LYS A 155 -21.98 8.68 -0.99
C LYS A 155 -21.47 10.08 -1.32
N ARG A 156 -20.17 10.30 -1.12
CA ARG A 156 -19.44 11.46 -1.66
C ARG A 156 -18.22 10.99 -2.42
N ILE A 157 -17.88 11.69 -3.50
CA ILE A 157 -16.78 11.32 -4.40
C ILE A 157 -15.73 12.42 -4.32
N LEU A 158 -14.47 12.02 -4.12
CA LEU A 158 -13.33 12.92 -4.14
C LEU A 158 -12.53 12.74 -5.44
N PRO A 159 -11.95 13.82 -5.99
CA PRO A 159 -11.33 13.82 -7.31
C PRO A 159 -9.99 13.07 -7.41
N LYS A 160 -9.51 12.48 -6.31
CA LYS A 160 -8.24 11.73 -6.25
C LYS A 160 -8.39 10.45 -5.44
N PRO A 161 -7.64 9.38 -5.78
CA PRO A 161 -7.61 8.18 -4.95
C PRO A 161 -6.84 8.44 -3.64
N ILE A 162 -7.09 7.61 -2.64
CA ILE A 162 -6.46 7.70 -1.32
C ILE A 162 -5.64 6.45 -1.06
N TYR A 163 -4.42 6.65 -0.56
CA TYR A 163 -3.54 5.58 -0.08
C TYR A 163 -3.63 5.47 1.45
N ASN A 164 -3.59 6.60 2.16
CA ASN A 164 -3.62 6.63 3.62
C ASN A 164 -4.40 7.84 4.13
N LEU A 165 -4.85 7.78 5.37
CA LEU A 165 -5.65 8.81 6.02
C LEU A 165 -4.88 9.40 7.21
N SER A 166 -5.05 10.70 7.45
CA SER A 166 -4.60 11.30 8.70
C SER A 166 -5.40 10.73 9.89
N PRO A 167 -4.79 10.63 11.09
CA PRO A 167 -5.46 10.10 12.27
C PRO A 167 -6.74 10.83 12.68
N ASP A 168 -6.88 12.10 12.32
CA ASP A 168 -8.07 12.92 12.58
C ASP A 168 -9.18 12.75 11.53
N GLY A 169 -8.97 11.94 10.49
CA GLY A 169 -9.95 11.70 9.43
C GLY A 169 -10.25 12.91 8.54
N GLN A 170 -9.43 13.96 8.56
CA GLN A 170 -9.67 15.18 7.77
C GLN A 170 -8.91 15.20 6.44
N THR A 171 -7.76 14.53 6.38
CA THR A 171 -6.84 14.57 5.23
C THR A 171 -6.58 13.16 4.69
N GLY A 172 -6.68 13.01 3.38
CA GLY A 172 -6.18 11.85 2.65
C GLY A 172 -4.81 12.14 2.03
N PHE A 173 -4.01 11.09 1.88
CA PHE A 173 -2.75 11.14 1.16
C PHE A 173 -2.76 10.09 0.06
N GLY A 174 -2.29 10.45 -1.13
CA GLY A 174 -2.28 9.57 -2.28
C GLY A 174 -0.97 9.63 -3.06
N ILE A 175 -0.86 8.72 -4.00
CA ILE A 175 0.27 8.58 -4.93
C ILE A 175 -0.26 8.41 -6.35
N ASP A 176 0.67 8.34 -7.30
CA ASP A 176 0.37 7.94 -8.67
C ASP A 176 0.18 6.42 -8.80
N PHE A 177 -1.07 5.96 -8.68
CA PHE A 177 -1.41 4.53 -8.78
C PHE A 177 -1.22 3.95 -10.18
N ALA A 178 -1.28 4.77 -11.24
CA ALA A 178 -1.00 4.33 -12.61
C ALA A 178 0.49 4.05 -12.78
N ARG A 179 1.33 4.97 -12.30
CA ARG A 179 2.78 4.81 -12.28
C ARG A 179 3.20 3.63 -11.39
N LEU A 180 2.59 3.49 -10.21
CA LEU A 180 2.83 2.34 -9.35
C LEU A 180 2.48 1.02 -10.07
N GLN A 181 1.37 0.98 -10.81
CA GLN A 181 0.99 -0.23 -11.54
C GLN A 181 2.02 -0.62 -12.60
N PHE A 182 2.60 0.35 -13.29
CA PHE A 182 3.59 0.08 -14.31
C PHE A 182 4.87 -0.53 -13.74
N PHE A 183 5.41 0.07 -12.68
CA PHE A 183 6.65 -0.41 -12.08
C PHE A 183 6.45 -1.60 -11.15
N ARG A 184 5.25 -1.76 -10.59
CA ARG A 184 4.86 -2.81 -9.64
C ARG A 184 3.47 -3.36 -9.92
N PRO A 185 3.30 -4.13 -11.01
CA PRO A 185 2.03 -4.77 -11.33
C PRO A 185 1.49 -5.56 -10.13
N GLY A 186 0.21 -5.34 -9.81
CA GLY A 186 -0.48 -5.97 -8.68
C GLY A 186 -0.53 -5.13 -7.41
N TYR A 187 0.21 -4.02 -7.35
CA TYR A 187 0.10 -3.00 -6.31
C TYR A 187 -0.69 -1.78 -6.77
N GLY A 188 -0.52 -1.32 -8.02
CA GLY A 188 -1.25 -0.16 -8.54
C GLY A 188 -2.58 -0.52 -9.21
N TYR A 189 -3.10 0.41 -10.01
CA TYR A 189 -4.34 0.23 -10.77
C TYR A 189 -4.08 0.18 -12.28
N ALA A 190 -4.59 -0.87 -12.94
CA ALA A 190 -4.47 -1.06 -14.39
C ALA A 190 -5.02 0.13 -15.16
N THR A 191 -4.33 0.71 -16.14
CA THR A 191 -4.85 1.85 -16.92
C THR A 191 -5.41 1.42 -18.28
N ARG A 192 -6.39 2.18 -18.81
CA ARG A 192 -6.96 1.94 -20.15
C ARG A 192 -5.97 2.28 -21.27
N SER A 193 -5.10 3.25 -21.04
CA SER A 193 -4.09 3.74 -21.98
C SER A 193 -2.95 2.76 -22.25
N GLY A 194 -3.04 1.50 -21.79
CA GLY A 194 -2.12 0.46 -22.23
C GLY A 194 -0.66 0.69 -21.82
N TRP A 195 -0.40 1.37 -20.69
CA TRP A 195 0.94 1.35 -20.09
C TRP A 195 1.45 -0.09 -19.96
N THR A 196 0.53 -1.04 -19.83
CA THR A 196 0.70 -2.45 -20.18
C THR A 196 -0.06 -2.74 -21.48
N ASN A 197 0.63 -2.87 -22.62
CA ASN A 197 0.13 -3.22 -23.96
C ASN A 197 -0.28 -2.10 -24.94
N ASN A 198 0.44 -0.98 -25.04
CA ASN A 198 1.21 -0.54 -26.24
C ASN A 198 1.79 0.90 -26.03
N LYS A 199 3.03 0.95 -25.52
CA LYS A 199 4.06 2.01 -25.59
C LYS A 199 3.67 3.48 -25.31
N SER A 200 3.72 3.85 -24.04
CA SER A 200 4.34 5.10 -23.57
C SER A 200 5.10 4.82 -22.27
N VAL A 201 6.42 4.93 -22.29
CA VAL A 201 7.24 4.75 -21.08
C VAL A 201 7.06 5.98 -20.17
N PRO A 202 6.84 5.81 -18.86
CA PRO A 202 6.85 6.92 -17.89
C PRO A 202 8.06 7.82 -18.03
N GLU A 203 7.90 9.13 -17.83
CA GLU A 203 9.07 9.96 -17.52
C GLU A 203 9.76 9.45 -16.25
N LYS A 204 11.09 9.57 -16.19
CA LYS A 204 11.93 9.11 -15.08
C LYS A 204 11.52 9.70 -13.74
N ALA A 205 11.37 11.02 -13.67
CA ALA A 205 11.06 11.75 -12.45
C ALA A 205 10.23 13.01 -12.74
N PRO A 206 8.94 12.87 -13.08
CA PRO A 206 8.09 14.01 -13.44
C PRO A 206 7.88 14.97 -12.26
N LYS A 207 7.68 16.26 -12.59
CA LYS A 207 7.50 17.36 -11.61
C LYS A 207 6.06 17.57 -11.15
N ASP A 208 5.10 17.01 -11.86
CA ASP A 208 3.65 17.27 -11.70
C ASP A 208 2.89 16.11 -11.03
N THR A 209 3.59 15.02 -10.68
CA THR A 209 3.02 13.87 -9.98
C THR A 209 3.99 13.33 -8.94
N GLY A 210 3.44 12.64 -7.93
CA GLY A 210 4.15 12.22 -6.73
C GLY A 210 3.19 11.96 -5.57
N ILE A 211 3.57 12.39 -4.37
CA ILE A 211 2.70 12.35 -3.18
C ILE A 211 1.91 13.65 -3.12
N TYR A 212 0.60 13.53 -2.95
CA TYR A 212 -0.31 14.66 -2.74
C TYR A 212 -1.11 14.45 -1.46
N ARG A 213 -1.66 15.55 -0.95
CA ARG A 213 -2.68 15.55 0.10
C ARG A 213 -4.01 16.02 -0.46
N ILE A 214 -5.10 15.57 0.14
CA ILE A 214 -6.47 15.94 -0.20
C ILE A 214 -7.28 16.18 1.07
N ASP A 215 -7.98 17.30 1.13
CA ASP A 215 -8.97 17.59 2.16
C ASP A 215 -10.22 16.74 1.89
N LEU A 216 -10.60 15.89 2.85
CA LEU A 216 -11.68 14.93 2.63
C LEU A 216 -13.06 15.59 2.55
N HIS A 217 -13.25 16.77 3.14
CA HIS A 217 -14.52 17.47 3.14
C HIS A 217 -14.80 18.16 1.80
N SER A 218 -13.83 18.95 1.33
CA SER A 218 -13.93 19.80 0.14
C SER A 218 -13.41 19.15 -1.15
N GLY A 219 -12.58 18.12 -1.05
CA GLY A 219 -11.91 17.50 -2.19
C GLY A 219 -10.76 18.33 -2.79
N ARG A 220 -10.44 19.49 -2.19
CA ARG A 220 -9.26 20.28 -2.57
C ARG A 220 -8.00 19.49 -2.30
N HIS A 221 -7.06 19.51 -3.25
CA HIS A 221 -5.85 18.70 -3.19
C HIS A 221 -4.67 19.43 -3.81
N GLU A 222 -3.48 19.06 -3.37
CA GLU A 222 -2.23 19.64 -3.86
C GLU A 222 -1.08 18.63 -3.79
N LEU A 223 -0.15 18.76 -4.74
CA LEU A 223 1.08 17.99 -4.75
C LEU A 223 2.01 18.52 -3.65
N ILE A 224 2.44 17.65 -2.74
CA ILE A 224 3.36 18.03 -1.65
C ILE A 224 4.78 17.53 -1.87
N LEU A 225 4.97 16.50 -2.70
CA LEU A 225 6.29 16.00 -3.05
C LEU A 225 6.29 15.35 -4.44
N SER A 226 7.03 15.91 -5.40
CA SER A 226 7.11 15.37 -6.76
C SER A 226 8.15 14.25 -6.88
N TYR A 227 8.08 13.45 -7.95
CA TYR A 227 9.17 12.51 -8.26
C TYR A 227 10.47 13.24 -8.64
N ALA A 228 10.38 14.44 -9.24
CA ALA A 228 11.54 15.29 -9.50
C ALA A 228 12.27 15.68 -8.20
N ASP A 229 11.55 15.96 -7.12
CA ASP A 229 12.16 16.24 -5.81
C ASP A 229 12.81 15.00 -5.21
N LEU A 230 12.18 13.84 -5.36
CA LEU A 230 12.75 12.56 -4.93
C LEU A 230 14.03 12.20 -5.69
N ALA A 231 14.13 12.55 -6.97
CA ALA A 231 15.31 12.29 -7.80
C ALA A 231 16.54 13.12 -7.35
N LYS A 232 16.33 14.31 -6.77
CA LYS A 232 17.41 15.16 -6.24
C LYS A 232 18.06 14.60 -4.99
N LEU A 233 17.41 13.66 -4.30
CA LEU A 233 17.97 13.04 -3.12
C LEU A 233 19.01 12.01 -3.56
N ASP A 234 20.21 12.06 -2.99
CA ASP A 234 21.21 11.02 -3.20
C ASP A 234 21.05 9.86 -2.22
N ARG A 235 21.83 8.79 -2.43
CA ARG A 235 22.03 7.69 -1.48
C ARG A 235 23.53 7.42 -1.30
N PRO A 236 23.94 6.73 -0.22
CA PRO A 236 25.36 6.44 0.02
C PRO A 236 26.05 5.68 -1.14
N LEU A 237 25.31 4.82 -1.84
CA LEU A 237 25.79 3.97 -2.93
C LEU A 237 25.67 4.64 -4.33
N GLY A 238 25.74 5.97 -4.40
CA GLY A 238 25.72 6.74 -5.64
C GLY A 238 24.35 7.33 -6.01
N SER A 239 24.37 8.26 -6.97
CA SER A 239 23.17 9.01 -7.35
C SER A 239 22.10 8.16 -8.01
N VAL A 240 20.85 8.59 -7.87
CA VAL A 240 19.68 8.00 -8.52
C VAL A 240 18.91 9.02 -9.34
N ALA A 241 19.47 10.21 -9.57
CA ALA A 241 18.78 11.33 -10.22
C ALA A 241 18.21 10.99 -11.61
N ASP A 242 18.91 10.11 -12.35
CA ASP A 242 18.52 9.68 -13.69
C ASP A 242 17.80 8.31 -13.71
N ASN A 243 17.09 7.97 -12.63
CA ASN A 243 16.28 6.75 -12.55
C ASN A 243 14.80 7.00 -12.77
N TYR A 244 14.07 5.94 -13.10
CA TYR A 244 12.62 5.90 -12.97
C TYR A 244 12.24 5.73 -11.50
N HIS A 245 11.54 6.71 -10.91
CA HIS A 245 11.13 6.69 -9.50
C HIS A 245 9.67 6.33 -9.31
N TRP A 246 9.29 5.63 -8.25
CA TRP A 246 7.90 5.50 -7.81
C TRP A 246 7.82 5.41 -6.28
N VAL A 247 6.61 5.54 -5.73
CA VAL A 247 6.36 5.45 -4.29
C VAL A 247 5.56 4.18 -3.99
N ASN A 248 5.92 3.52 -2.89
CA ASN A 248 5.19 2.42 -2.27
C ASN A 248 5.11 2.63 -0.75
N HIS A 249 4.16 1.96 -0.08
CA HIS A 249 4.06 1.90 1.38
C HIS A 249 4.01 3.28 2.04
N LEU A 250 3.07 4.13 1.62
CA LEU A 250 2.85 5.45 2.24
C LEU A 250 2.04 5.31 3.54
N LEU A 251 2.62 5.78 4.64
CA LEU A 251 2.04 5.74 5.98
C LEU A 251 2.08 7.14 6.62
N VAL A 252 1.05 7.45 7.41
CA VAL A 252 1.01 8.65 8.27
C VAL A 252 1.42 8.25 9.68
N ASN A 253 2.20 9.09 10.35
CA ASN A 253 2.54 8.85 11.76
C ASN A 253 1.31 9.08 12.68
N PRO A 254 1.31 8.53 13.91
CA PRO A 254 0.18 8.69 14.83
C PRO A 254 -0.16 10.14 15.21
N LYS A 255 0.80 11.07 15.10
CA LYS A 255 0.57 12.50 15.33
C LYS A 255 -0.03 13.23 14.12
N GLY A 256 -0.16 12.58 12.96
CA GLY A 256 -0.73 13.18 11.76
C GLY A 256 0.12 14.26 11.09
N ASN A 257 1.38 14.43 11.48
CA ASN A 257 2.23 15.53 11.03
C ASN A 257 3.42 15.09 10.17
N ARG A 258 3.65 13.78 10.01
CA ARG A 258 4.66 13.26 9.09
C ARG A 258 4.17 12.04 8.33
N LEU A 259 4.73 11.89 7.14
CA LEU A 259 4.62 10.71 6.30
C LEU A 259 5.93 9.91 6.34
N VAL A 260 5.82 8.60 6.21
CA VAL A 260 6.93 7.72 5.85
C VAL A 260 6.54 6.89 4.65
N PHE A 261 7.47 6.72 3.71
CA PHE A 261 7.22 5.96 2.49
C PHE A 261 8.49 5.36 1.92
N LEU A 262 8.33 4.37 1.05
CA LEU A 262 9.42 3.82 0.25
C LEU A 262 9.45 4.50 -1.10
N ASN A 263 10.51 5.26 -1.37
CA ASN A 263 10.85 5.60 -2.75
C ASN A 263 11.65 4.45 -3.36
N ARG A 264 11.16 3.94 -4.48
CA ARG A 264 11.86 2.93 -5.26
C ARG A 264 12.28 3.50 -6.59
N SER A 265 13.41 3.02 -7.11
CA SER A 265 13.95 3.52 -8.36
C SER A 265 14.80 2.51 -9.11
N ARG A 266 14.86 2.62 -10.44
CA ARG A 266 15.80 1.85 -11.27
C ARG A 266 16.15 2.58 -12.57
N PRO A 267 17.29 2.28 -13.21
CA PRO A 267 17.73 2.98 -14.42
C PRO A 267 16.96 2.58 -15.69
N TYR A 268 16.33 1.39 -15.72
CA TYR A 268 15.60 0.89 -16.89
C TYR A 268 14.11 0.70 -16.59
N PRO A 269 13.20 1.06 -17.50
CA PRO A 269 11.77 1.08 -17.18
C PRO A 269 11.13 -0.31 -17.19
N THR A 270 11.69 -1.28 -17.92
CA THR A 270 11.16 -2.65 -18.01
C THR A 270 12.28 -3.70 -17.86
N PRO A 271 11.94 -4.96 -17.51
CA PRO A 271 12.91 -6.06 -17.55
C PRO A 271 13.53 -6.29 -18.93
N GLU A 272 12.78 -6.04 -20.00
CA GLU A 272 13.30 -6.17 -21.38
C GLU A 272 14.37 -5.11 -21.67
N ASP A 273 14.12 -3.86 -21.30
CA ASP A 273 15.08 -2.76 -21.46
C ASP A 273 16.33 -2.98 -20.60
N TYR A 274 16.14 -3.50 -19.38
CA TYR A 274 17.25 -3.89 -18.52
C TYR A 274 18.14 -4.93 -19.19
N ARG A 275 17.54 -5.99 -19.75
CA ARG A 275 18.27 -7.04 -20.45
C ARG A 275 18.98 -6.53 -21.69
N LYS A 276 18.35 -5.65 -22.48
CA LYS A 276 18.99 -5.02 -23.64
C LYS A 276 20.18 -4.14 -23.25
N GLY A 277 20.05 -3.39 -22.16
CA GLY A 277 21.09 -2.47 -21.70
C GLY A 277 22.26 -3.14 -20.97
N THR A 278 22.03 -4.28 -20.32
CA THR A 278 23.04 -4.92 -19.44
C THR A 278 23.47 -6.32 -19.88
N GLY A 279 22.73 -6.96 -20.79
CA GLY A 279 22.92 -8.36 -21.16
C GLY A 279 22.46 -9.37 -20.09
N LYS A 280 21.84 -8.91 -18.99
CA LYS A 280 21.43 -9.74 -17.85
C LYS A 280 19.92 -9.71 -17.64
N ASP A 281 19.36 -10.80 -17.11
CA ASP A 281 17.98 -10.80 -16.64
C ASP A 281 17.84 -10.03 -15.32
N LEU A 282 16.72 -9.34 -15.17
CA LEU A 282 16.41 -8.57 -13.96
C LEU A 282 16.07 -9.53 -12.81
N GLN A 283 16.92 -9.62 -11.77
CA GLN A 283 16.71 -10.52 -10.63
C GLN A 283 17.17 -9.90 -9.30
N GLY A 284 16.59 -10.35 -8.18
CA GLY A 284 17.03 -9.99 -6.83
C GLY A 284 17.12 -8.48 -6.58
N ASP A 285 18.28 -8.02 -6.13
CA ASP A 285 18.55 -6.61 -5.79
C ASP A 285 18.55 -5.68 -7.01
N ASP A 286 18.66 -6.22 -8.23
CA ASP A 286 18.59 -5.42 -9.48
C ASP A 286 17.16 -4.94 -9.77
N LEU A 287 16.14 -5.54 -9.13
CA LEU A 287 14.73 -5.22 -9.40
C LEU A 287 14.45 -3.72 -9.23
N TYR A 288 14.99 -3.12 -8.16
CA TYR A 288 14.92 -1.70 -7.84
C TYR A 288 15.72 -1.36 -6.58
N MET A 289 16.26 -0.16 -6.54
CA MET A 289 16.76 0.45 -5.31
C MET A 289 15.59 0.88 -4.43
N THR A 290 15.76 0.80 -3.11
CA THR A 290 14.74 1.25 -2.14
C THR A 290 15.36 2.26 -1.17
N ARG A 291 14.64 3.35 -0.90
CA ARG A 291 14.95 4.34 0.13
C ARG A 291 13.72 4.55 1.00
N ALA A 292 13.86 4.47 2.32
CA ALA A 292 12.82 4.94 3.23
C ALA A 292 13.01 6.44 3.44
N ILE A 293 11.93 7.19 3.28
CA ILE A 293 11.95 8.65 3.32
C ILE A 293 10.82 9.10 4.24
N THR A 294 11.08 10.16 5.01
CA THR A 294 10.06 10.87 5.78
C THR A 294 9.96 12.32 5.33
N VAL A 295 8.76 12.88 5.39
CA VAL A 295 8.45 14.26 5.02
C VAL A 295 7.30 14.75 5.91
N GLY A 296 7.21 16.05 6.15
CA GLY A 296 6.03 16.69 6.75
C GLY A 296 4.79 16.46 5.89
N THR A 297 3.60 16.48 6.50
CA THR A 297 2.33 16.34 5.75
C THR A 297 2.02 17.53 4.83
N ASP A 298 2.83 18.59 4.89
CA ASP A 298 2.84 19.75 4.00
C ASP A 298 3.96 19.69 2.94
N GLY A 299 4.78 18.64 2.92
CA GLY A 299 5.93 18.51 2.01
C GLY A 299 7.25 19.07 2.56
N SER A 300 7.23 19.69 3.75
CA SER A 300 8.44 20.24 4.38
C SER A 300 9.32 19.16 5.04
N ASP A 301 10.54 19.53 5.45
CA ASP A 301 11.43 18.67 6.24
C ASP A 301 11.65 17.26 5.66
N LEU A 302 11.99 17.21 4.36
CA LEU A 302 12.24 15.99 3.62
C LEU A 302 13.56 15.33 4.03
N CYS A 303 13.50 14.11 4.55
CA CYS A 303 14.65 13.39 5.10
C CYS A 303 14.73 11.94 4.59
N THR A 304 15.91 11.51 4.15
CA THR A 304 16.19 10.10 3.86
C THR A 304 16.60 9.38 5.14
N GLN A 305 15.98 8.24 5.45
CA GLN A 305 16.46 7.40 6.54
C GLN A 305 17.76 6.73 6.11
N ARG A 306 18.85 7.02 6.82
CA ARG A 306 20.09 6.26 6.69
C ARG A 306 19.94 4.98 7.51
N PHE A 307 19.60 3.89 6.85
CA PHE A 307 19.88 2.59 7.44
C PHE A 307 21.41 2.44 7.46
N GLY A 308 21.99 2.21 8.65
CA GLY A 308 23.38 1.76 8.74
C GLY A 308 23.58 0.46 7.95
N PRO A 309 24.81 -0.01 7.73
CA PRO A 309 25.04 -1.26 7.01
C PRO A 309 24.26 -2.39 7.69
N VAL A 310 23.13 -2.77 7.08
CA VAL A 310 22.43 -4.00 7.40
C VAL A 310 23.40 -5.08 6.92
N LEU A 311 23.99 -5.83 7.86
CA LEU A 311 24.67 -7.08 7.50
C LEU A 311 23.70 -7.85 6.62
N ALA A 312 24.06 -8.02 5.36
CA ALA A 312 23.37 -8.91 4.46
C ALA A 312 23.43 -10.31 5.09
N LEU A 313 22.35 -10.72 5.75
CA LEU A 313 22.16 -12.11 6.12
C LEU A 313 22.01 -12.87 4.80
N HIS A 314 23.14 -13.35 4.30
CA HIS A 314 23.23 -14.44 3.33
C HIS A 314 22.44 -15.61 3.92
N LEU A 315 21.23 -15.82 3.43
CA LEU A 315 20.58 -17.12 3.52
C LEU A 315 21.14 -17.96 2.36
N GLU A 316 22.37 -18.43 2.53
CA GLU A 316 22.85 -19.58 1.77
C GLU A 316 22.08 -20.81 2.23
N GLY A 317 21.58 -21.57 1.27
CA GLY A 317 20.81 -22.77 1.53
C GLY A 317 21.67 -23.91 2.05
N GLN A 318 21.12 -24.63 3.03
CA GLN A 318 21.06 -26.09 3.10
C GLN A 318 19.72 -26.50 3.68
#